data_AF-A0A815CNJ4-F1
#
_entry.id   AF-A0A815CNJ4-F1
#
_cell.length_a   1.000
_cell.length_b   1.000
_cell.length_c   1.000
_cell.angle_alpha   90.00
_cell.angle_beta   90.00
_cell.angle_gamma   90.00
#
_symmetry.space_group_name_H-M   'P 1'
#
loop_
_entity.id
_entity.type
_entity.pdbx_description
1 polymer ?
#
loop_
_entity_poly.entity_id
_entity_poly.type
_entity_poly.pdbx_seq_one_letter_code
_entity_poly.pdbx_strand_id
1 'polypeptide(L)'
;EFWTNFTNASQVYSIGEGASNSTAYVGACQGYADGVLHYPLYYILMDVFRDQNPQSMEKLAQQVKVNNESFNDTTLCDIFLDNHDLPRFLNQTKNEVLIRNALIYLMFSDGIPILYYGIEQGFIGNNSNQTLHLGEP
;
A
#
# COMPACT_ATOMS: atom_id res chain seq x y z
N GLU A 1 -17.96 15.36 -7.69
CA GLU A 1 -18.17 16.81 -7.54
C GLU A 1 -17.46 17.37 -6.31
N PHE A 2 -17.79 16.94 -5.08
CA PHE A 2 -17.15 17.43 -3.86
C PHE A 2 -15.60 17.37 -3.90
N TRP A 3 -15.04 16.18 -4.14
CA TRP A 3 -13.59 15.97 -4.12
C TRP A 3 -12.84 16.83 -5.14
N THR A 4 -13.31 16.86 -6.40
CA THR A 4 -12.74 17.72 -7.44
C THR A 4 -12.71 19.20 -7.03
N ASN A 5 -13.80 19.70 -6.43
CA ASN A 5 -13.85 21.10 -5.98
C ASN A 5 -12.88 21.35 -4.83
N PHE A 6 -12.75 20.40 -3.89
CA PHE A 6 -11.85 20.49 -2.75
C PHE A 6 -10.37 20.49 -3.17
N THR A 7 -9.98 19.55 -4.05
CA THR A 7 -8.60 19.40 -4.51
C THR A 7 -8.17 20.57 -5.41
N ASN A 8 -9.06 21.03 -6.31
CA ASN A 8 -8.78 22.24 -7.09
C ASN A 8 -8.64 23.50 -6.21
N ALA A 9 -9.39 23.59 -5.11
CA ALA A 9 -9.31 24.73 -4.20
C ALA A 9 -8.07 24.70 -3.30
N SER A 10 -7.53 23.53 -2.97
CA SER A 10 -6.35 23.39 -2.10
C SER A 10 -5.07 23.88 -2.79
N GLN A 11 -4.99 23.78 -4.12
CA GLN A 11 -3.82 24.15 -4.94
C GLN A 11 -2.53 23.43 -4.54
N VAL A 12 -2.65 22.28 -3.88
CA VAL A 12 -1.55 21.43 -3.46
C VAL A 12 -1.89 19.98 -3.78
N TYR A 13 -0.86 19.16 -3.93
CA TYR A 13 -1.00 17.73 -4.12
C TYR A 13 -1.90 17.11 -3.04
N SER A 14 -2.87 16.32 -3.48
CA SER A 14 -3.88 15.70 -2.64
C SER A 14 -3.89 14.18 -2.81
N ILE A 15 -3.99 13.49 -1.68
CA ILE A 15 -4.05 12.02 -1.62
C ILE A 15 -5.45 11.61 -1.21
N GLY A 16 -6.13 10.85 -2.08
CA GLY A 16 -7.43 10.26 -1.78
C GLY A 16 -7.33 8.86 -1.16
N GLU A 17 -8.08 8.60 -0.09
CA GLU A 17 -8.21 7.26 0.47
C GLU A 17 -9.49 6.57 -0.02
N GLY A 18 -9.35 5.69 -1.02
CA GLY A 18 -10.40 4.77 -1.45
C GLY A 18 -10.12 3.36 -0.94
N ALA A 19 -10.40 3.07 0.34
CA ALA A 19 -10.08 1.80 1.01
C ALA A 19 -10.81 0.57 0.41
N SER A 20 -10.34 0.08 -0.74
CA SER A 20 -10.93 -1.00 -1.54
C SER A 20 -9.85 -1.79 -2.27
N ASN A 21 -10.05 -3.09 -2.42
CA ASN A 21 -9.17 -3.95 -3.23
C ASN A 21 -9.47 -3.88 -4.74
N SER A 22 -10.50 -3.13 -5.17
CA SER A 22 -10.88 -3.01 -6.58
C SER A 22 -10.01 -1.96 -7.29
N THR A 23 -9.14 -2.41 -8.18
CA THR A 23 -8.30 -1.52 -9.00
C THR A 23 -9.13 -0.52 -9.80
N ALA A 24 -10.23 -0.95 -10.39
CA ALA A 24 -11.10 -0.08 -11.19
C ALA A 24 -11.75 1.03 -10.34
N TYR A 25 -12.16 0.70 -9.12
CA TYR A 25 -12.74 1.68 -8.21
C TYR A 25 -11.69 2.70 -7.75
N VAL A 26 -10.54 2.24 -7.28
CA VAL A 26 -9.47 3.12 -6.76
C VAL A 26 -8.82 3.94 -7.89
N GLY A 27 -8.64 3.35 -9.07
CA GLY A 27 -8.17 4.06 -10.27
C GLY A 27 -9.10 5.19 -10.68
N ALA A 28 -10.42 4.96 -10.63
CA ALA A 28 -11.40 6.03 -10.89
C ALA A 28 -11.33 7.17 -9.86
N CYS A 29 -10.82 6.93 -8.64
CA CYS A 29 -10.64 7.96 -7.63
C CYS A 29 -9.56 8.99 -8.00
N GLN A 30 -8.57 8.62 -8.83
CA GLN A 30 -7.54 9.55 -9.34
C GLN A 30 -8.12 10.60 -10.32
N GLY A 31 -9.38 10.45 -10.74
CA GLY A 31 -10.11 11.51 -11.43
C GLY A 31 -10.60 12.64 -10.51
N TYR A 32 -10.52 12.45 -9.20
CA TYR A 32 -11.04 13.39 -8.19
C TYR A 32 -9.96 13.96 -7.24
N ALA A 33 -8.79 13.33 -7.18
CA ALA A 33 -7.59 13.76 -6.44
C ALA A 33 -6.34 13.45 -7.27
N ASP A 34 -5.22 14.12 -6.98
CA ASP A 34 -3.97 13.96 -7.75
C ASP A 34 -3.40 12.54 -7.61
N GLY A 35 -3.37 12.06 -6.36
CA GLY A 35 -2.94 10.73 -5.98
C GLY A 35 -3.99 9.97 -5.19
N VAL A 36 -3.75 8.67 -5.01
CA VAL A 36 -4.62 7.77 -4.27
C VAL A 36 -3.80 6.75 -3.50
N LEU A 37 -4.25 6.41 -2.28
CA LEU A 37 -3.69 5.30 -1.53
C LEU A 37 -3.93 3.99 -2.27
N HIS A 38 -2.85 3.31 -2.63
CA HIS A 38 -2.84 2.20 -3.56
C HIS A 38 -3.23 0.86 -2.91
N TYR A 39 -4.41 0.81 -2.28
CA TYR A 39 -4.95 -0.37 -1.62
C TYR A 39 -4.95 -1.64 -2.49
N PRO A 40 -5.31 -1.61 -3.79
CA PRO A 40 -5.22 -2.79 -4.66
C PRO A 40 -3.82 -3.40 -4.68
N LEU A 41 -2.77 -2.58 -4.80
CA LEU A 41 -1.39 -3.04 -4.76
C LEU A 41 -1.00 -3.54 -3.37
N TYR A 42 -1.42 -2.87 -2.29
CA TYR A 42 -1.19 -3.34 -0.92
C TYR A 42 -1.64 -4.79 -0.73
N TYR A 43 -2.86 -5.16 -1.14
CA TYR A 43 -3.35 -6.54 -0.98
C TYR A 43 -2.52 -7.56 -1.76
N ILE A 44 -2.02 -7.19 -2.94
CA ILE A 44 -1.14 -8.04 -3.74
C ILE A 44 0.24 -8.20 -3.07
N LEU A 45 0.79 -7.12 -2.52
CA LEU A 45 2.05 -7.17 -1.77
C LEU A 45 1.93 -8.07 -0.52
N MET A 46 0.80 -7.98 0.20
CA MET A 46 0.53 -8.89 1.32
C MET A 46 0.46 -10.35 0.87
N ASP A 47 -0.16 -10.63 -0.27
CA ASP A 47 -0.29 -11.99 -0.78
C ASP A 47 1.04 -12.63 -1.21
N VAL A 48 1.96 -11.85 -1.78
CA VAL A 48 3.25 -12.37 -2.29
C VAL A 48 4.38 -12.34 -1.26
N PHE A 49 4.34 -11.42 -0.28
CA PHE A 49 5.39 -11.26 0.73
C PHE A 49 5.02 -11.75 2.14
N ARG A 50 3.97 -12.56 2.30
CA ARG A 50 3.62 -13.21 3.58
C ARG A 50 4.22 -14.62 3.70
N ASP A 51 4.36 -15.09 4.94
CA ASP A 51 4.88 -16.45 5.20
C ASP A 51 3.86 -17.54 4.90
N GLN A 52 2.59 -17.30 5.24
CA GLN A 52 1.54 -18.31 5.14
C GLN A 52 0.90 -18.33 3.74
N ASN A 53 0.97 -19.46 3.04
CA ASN A 53 0.35 -19.64 1.71
C ASN A 53 0.71 -18.50 0.72
N PRO A 54 2.01 -18.23 0.48
CA PRO A 54 2.43 -17.15 -0.40
C PRO A 54 1.90 -17.37 -1.81
N GLN A 55 1.51 -16.28 -2.46
CA GLN A 55 1.12 -16.29 -3.87
C GLN A 55 2.34 -16.05 -4.77
N SER A 56 2.23 -16.46 -6.03
CA SER A 56 3.29 -16.27 -7.03
C SER A 56 3.54 -14.79 -7.32
N MET A 57 4.79 -14.43 -7.58
CA MET A 57 5.19 -13.10 -8.08
C MET A 57 4.55 -12.77 -9.45
N GLU A 58 4.05 -13.77 -10.18
CA GLU A 58 3.22 -13.55 -11.38
C GLU A 58 1.97 -12.73 -11.08
N LYS A 59 1.40 -12.87 -9.87
CA LYS A 59 0.26 -12.07 -9.42
C LYS A 59 0.61 -10.58 -9.34
N LEU A 60 1.81 -10.27 -8.82
CA LEU A 60 2.33 -8.90 -8.79
C LEU A 60 2.59 -8.37 -10.20
N ALA A 61 3.22 -9.16 -11.07
CA ALA A 61 3.46 -8.77 -12.45
C ALA A 61 2.15 -8.50 -13.22
N GLN A 62 1.11 -9.29 -12.96
CA GLN A 62 -0.21 -9.07 -13.55
C GLN A 62 -0.88 -7.82 -12.96
N GLN A 63 -0.77 -7.59 -11.65
CA GLN A 63 -1.33 -6.39 -11.03
C GLN A 63 -0.70 -5.12 -11.60
N VAL A 64 0.62 -5.10 -11.84
CA VAL A 64 1.29 -3.96 -12.48
C VAL A 64 0.68 -3.64 -13.85
N LYS A 65 0.37 -4.66 -14.66
CA LYS A 65 -0.32 -4.46 -15.95
C LYS A 65 -1.71 -3.87 -15.78
N VAL A 66 -2.50 -4.42 -14.85
CA VAL A 66 -3.86 -3.92 -14.55
C VAL A 66 -3.82 -2.48 -14.03
N ASN A 67 -2.81 -2.13 -13.22
CA ASN A 67 -2.62 -0.78 -12.72
C ASN A 67 -2.35 0.20 -13.87
N ASN A 68 -1.44 -0.14 -14.79
CA ASN A 68 -1.14 0.71 -15.94
C ASN A 68 -2.33 0.93 -16.88
N GLU A 69 -3.35 0.07 -16.83
CA GLU A 69 -4.60 0.22 -17.57
C GLU A 69 -5.69 0.98 -16.79
N SER A 70 -5.63 0.97 -15.46
CA SER A 70 -6.72 1.46 -14.58
C SER A 70 -6.46 2.83 -13.96
N PHE A 71 -5.20 3.22 -13.78
CA PHE A 71 -4.80 4.51 -13.21
C PHE A 71 -4.37 5.45 -14.33
N ASN A 72 -4.66 6.75 -14.15
CA ASN A 72 -4.22 7.77 -15.10
C ASN A 72 -2.70 7.96 -15.04
N ASP A 73 -2.13 7.89 -13.84
CA ASP A 73 -0.68 7.98 -13.60
C ASP A 73 -0.31 7.16 -12.35
N THR A 74 0.34 6.01 -12.56
CA THR A 74 0.79 5.14 -11.46
C THR A 74 1.89 5.78 -10.61
N THR A 75 2.65 6.74 -11.13
CA THR A 75 3.75 7.41 -10.40
C THR A 75 3.24 8.36 -9.32
N LEU A 76 1.97 8.78 -9.42
CA LEU A 76 1.28 9.61 -8.41
C LEU A 76 0.47 8.79 -7.41
N CYS A 77 0.47 7.45 -7.51
CA CYS A 77 -0.20 6.59 -6.54
C CYS A 77 0.66 6.44 -5.28
N ASP A 78 0.03 6.53 -4.11
CA ASP A 78 0.72 6.40 -2.84
C ASP A 78 0.76 4.93 -2.40
N ILE A 79 1.94 4.35 -2.43
CA ILE A 79 2.16 2.93 -2.16
C ILE A 79 2.58 2.73 -0.71
N PHE A 80 2.07 1.68 -0.08
CA PHE A 80 2.32 1.40 1.33
C PHE A 80 2.30 -0.11 1.59
N LEU A 81 2.99 -0.52 2.65
CA LEU A 81 2.93 -1.89 3.19
C LEU A 81 2.09 -1.98 4.47
N ASP A 82 1.89 -0.85 5.14
CA ASP A 82 1.37 -0.80 6.48
C ASP A 82 0.67 0.55 6.71
N ASN A 83 -0.38 0.58 7.53
CA ASN A 83 -1.08 1.78 7.94
C ASN A 83 -1.76 1.57 9.32
N HIS A 84 -2.55 2.54 9.75
CA HIS A 84 -3.17 2.50 11.07
C HIS A 84 -4.45 1.66 11.15
N ASP A 85 -5.08 1.34 10.02
CA ASP A 85 -6.38 0.65 9.94
C ASP A 85 -6.25 -0.86 9.72
N LEU A 86 -5.10 -1.30 9.21
CA LEU A 86 -4.82 -2.69 8.86
C LEU A 86 -3.84 -3.33 9.86
N PRO A 87 -3.75 -4.67 9.91
CA PRO A 87 -2.73 -5.31 10.72
C PRO A 87 -1.35 -4.93 10.18
N ARG A 88 -0.37 -4.81 11.08
CA ARG A 88 1.01 -4.52 10.71
C ARG A 88 1.51 -5.52 9.67
N PHE A 89 2.33 -5.07 8.72
CA PHE A 89 2.92 -5.98 7.73
C PHE A 89 3.74 -7.09 8.40
N LEU A 90 4.46 -6.74 9.47
CA LEU A 90 5.24 -7.69 10.26
C LEU A 90 4.39 -8.66 11.08
N ASN A 91 3.06 -8.51 11.10
CA ASN A 91 2.14 -9.54 11.58
C ASN A 91 1.99 -10.69 10.56
N GLN A 92 2.19 -10.42 9.26
CA GLN A 92 2.02 -11.37 8.14
C GLN A 92 3.25 -12.25 7.88
N THR A 93 4.44 -11.76 8.25
CA THR A 93 5.70 -12.48 8.05
C THR A 93 6.71 -12.11 9.13
N LYS A 94 7.53 -13.08 9.54
CA LYS A 94 8.74 -12.90 10.36
C LYS A 94 10.02 -13.13 9.56
N ASN A 95 9.90 -13.46 8.28
CA ASN A 95 11.01 -13.72 7.41
C ASN A 95 11.67 -12.41 6.97
N GLU A 96 12.85 -12.12 7.52
CA GLU A 96 13.60 -10.91 7.19
C GLU A 96 13.86 -10.72 5.70
N VAL A 97 14.01 -11.81 4.94
CA VAL A 97 14.22 -11.74 3.49
C VAL A 97 12.98 -11.21 2.79
N LEU A 98 11.79 -11.69 3.17
CA LEU A 98 10.53 -11.18 2.61
C LEU A 98 10.30 -9.73 3.02
N ILE A 99 10.58 -9.39 4.28
CA ILE A 99 10.43 -8.02 4.79
C ILE A 99 11.31 -7.04 4.01
N ARG A 100 12.60 -7.36 3.84
CA ARG A 100 13.54 -6.52 3.09
C ARG A 100 13.13 -6.39 1.63
N ASN A 101 12.68 -7.47 0.99
CA ASN A 101 12.23 -7.42 -0.40
C ASN A 101 10.96 -6.58 -0.58
N ALA A 102 10.00 -6.68 0.34
CA ALA A 102 8.80 -5.84 0.31
C ALA A 102 9.15 -4.36 0.49
N LEU A 103 10.06 -4.03 1.42
CA LEU A 103 10.55 -2.66 1.62
C LEU A 103 11.33 -2.13 0.41
N ILE A 104 12.13 -2.97 -0.25
CA ILE A 104 12.80 -2.61 -1.49
C ILE A 104 11.76 -2.32 -2.58
N TYR A 105 10.74 -3.17 -2.72
CA TYR A 105 9.68 -2.91 -3.69
C TYR A 105 9.00 -1.57 -3.39
N LEU A 106 8.61 -1.33 -2.14
CA LEU A 106 8.01 -0.07 -1.69
C LEU A 106 8.86 1.15 -2.08
N MET A 107 10.18 1.10 -1.89
CA MET A 107 11.05 2.26 -2.11
C MET A 107 11.43 2.49 -3.58
N PHE A 108 11.31 1.47 -4.45
CA PHE A 108 11.87 1.50 -5.81
C PHE A 108 10.85 1.23 -6.92
N SER A 109 9.59 0.92 -6.60
CA SER A 109 8.52 0.80 -7.61
C SER A 109 7.87 2.15 -7.93
N ASP A 110 7.07 2.20 -9.00
CA ASP A 110 6.25 3.38 -9.33
C ASP A 110 5.30 3.73 -8.18
N GLY A 111 5.24 5.03 -7.89
CA GLY A 111 4.42 5.61 -6.84
C GLY A 111 5.24 6.38 -5.81
N ILE A 112 4.55 7.01 -4.87
CA ILE A 112 5.15 7.72 -3.75
C ILE A 112 5.20 6.76 -2.54
N PRO A 113 6.38 6.40 -2.02
CA PRO A 113 6.49 5.47 -0.91
C PRO A 113 5.99 6.08 0.40
N ILE A 114 5.05 5.41 1.05
CA ILE A 114 4.63 5.69 2.43
C ILE A 114 5.12 4.57 3.34
N LEU A 115 5.98 4.94 4.29
CA LEU A 115 6.42 4.10 5.39
C LEU A 115 5.67 4.49 6.67
N TYR A 116 4.89 3.57 7.23
CA TYR A 116 4.19 3.81 8.50
C TYR A 116 5.10 3.50 9.68
N TYR A 117 5.21 4.44 10.62
CA TYR A 117 6.11 4.34 11.78
C TYR A 117 5.90 3.03 12.55
N GLY A 118 6.99 2.49 13.08
CA GLY A 118 7.02 1.25 13.85
C GLY A 118 7.46 0.04 13.03
N ILE A 119 7.33 0.04 11.70
CA ILE A 119 7.86 -1.06 10.88
C ILE A 119 9.39 -1.13 10.98
N GLU A 120 10.06 0.01 11.08
CA GLU A 120 11.50 0.15 11.31
C GLU A 120 11.94 -0.31 12.72
N GLN A 121 10.99 -0.40 13.66
CA GLN A 121 11.18 -0.87 15.02
C GLN A 121 10.58 -2.26 15.25
N GLY A 122 10.16 -2.98 14.21
CA GLY A 122 9.64 -4.34 14.40
C GLY A 122 8.25 -4.43 15.03
N PHE A 123 7.37 -3.42 14.85
CA PHE A 123 6.01 -3.46 15.39
C PHE A 123 5.13 -4.47 14.64
N ILE A 124 4.43 -5.34 15.38
CA ILE A 124 3.70 -6.50 14.85
C ILE A 124 2.21 -6.47 15.24
N GLY A 125 1.71 -5.29 15.56
CA GLY A 125 0.33 -5.06 15.97
C GLY A 125 -0.73 -5.58 14.99
N ASN A 126 -1.95 -5.68 15.49
CA ASN A 126 -3.15 -6.02 14.71
C ASN A 126 -4.15 -4.86 14.78
N ASN A 127 -5.31 -5.03 14.13
CA ASN A 127 -6.37 -4.00 14.06
C ASN A 127 -6.79 -3.42 15.43
N SER A 128 -6.63 -4.18 16.52
CA SER A 128 -7.03 -3.74 17.86
C SER A 128 -5.87 -3.13 18.65
N ASN A 129 -4.62 -3.44 18.29
CA ASN A 129 -3.44 -2.89 18.96
C ASN A 129 -2.23 -2.87 18.00
N GLN A 130 -1.83 -1.67 17.61
CA GLN A 130 -0.80 -1.43 16.59
C GLN A 130 0.66 -1.47 17.10
N THR A 131 0.90 -1.74 18.39
CA THR A 131 2.21 -1.49 19.04
C THR A 131 2.91 -2.71 19.63
N LEU A 132 2.36 -3.92 19.47
CA LEU A 132 3.00 -5.10 20.04
C LEU A 132 4.37 -5.30 19.40
N HIS A 133 5.45 -5.20 20.18
CA HIS A 133 6.83 -5.47 19.76
C HIS A 133 7.09 -6.95 20.00
N LEU A 134 7.73 -7.65 19.05
CA LEU A 134 8.38 -8.91 19.43
C LEU A 134 9.59 -8.52 20.26
N GLY A 135 9.50 -8.64 21.58
CA GLY A 135 10.69 -8.60 22.42
C GLY A 135 11.78 -9.45 21.77
N GLU A 136 13.02 -8.94 21.76
CA GLU A 136 14.17 -9.74 21.35
C GLU A 136 14.14 -11.13 22.04
N PRO A 137 14.72 -12.17 21.41
CA PRO A 137 14.86 -13.48 22.05
C PRO A 137 15.45 -13.39 23.48
#